data_AF-A0A527IS94-F1
#
_entry.id   AF-A0A527IS94-F1
#
_cell.length_a   1.000
_cell.length_b   1.000
_cell.length_c   1.000
_cell.angle_alpha   90.00
_cell.angle_beta   90.00
_cell.angle_gamma   90.00
#
_symmetry.space_group_name_H-M   'P 1'
#
loop_
_entity.id
_entity.type
_entity.pdbx_description
1 polymer ?
#
loop_
_entity_poly.entity_id
_entity_poly.type
_entity_poly.pdbx_seq_one_letter_code
_entity_poly.pdbx_strand_id
1 'polypeptide(L)'
;VSLPLLADLNGKPFGRANAGIDMTFDFPALIVHAARTRPLAAGTIIGSGTVSNKLDGGPGKPVSAGGAGYSCIAELRMIETIVSGESKTPFLRFGDTVRIEMKDKAGHSIFGAIEQKVEKYER
;
A
#
# COMPACT_ATOMS: atom_id res chain seq x y z
N VAL A 1 10.70 10.56 -1.15
CA VAL A 1 10.94 9.43 -0.22
C VAL A 1 11.13 8.19 -1.06
N SER A 2 12.18 7.40 -0.83
CA SER A 2 12.51 6.22 -1.66
C SER A 2 12.77 5.01 -0.77
N LEU A 3 11.81 4.71 0.10
CA LEU A 3 11.89 3.65 1.10
C LEU A 3 10.70 2.69 0.95
N PRO A 4 10.86 1.41 1.33
CA PRO A 4 9.76 0.45 1.38
C PRO A 4 8.68 0.86 2.39
N LEU A 5 7.42 0.79 1.96
CA LEU A 5 6.27 0.77 2.86
C LEU A 5 6.04 -0.68 3.30
N LEU A 6 6.17 -0.93 4.61
CA LEU A 6 6.06 -2.24 5.22
C LEU A 6 4.60 -2.49 5.59
N ALA A 7 3.88 -3.22 4.76
CA ALA A 7 2.52 -3.68 5.04
C ALA A 7 2.53 -5.14 5.47
N ASP A 8 2.01 -5.42 6.65
CA ASP A 8 1.83 -6.77 7.20
C ASP A 8 0.34 -7.07 7.41
N LEU A 9 -0.05 -8.30 7.11
CA LEU A 9 -1.38 -8.85 7.36
C LEU A 9 -1.25 -10.03 8.30
N ASN A 10 -1.89 -9.97 9.47
CA ASN A 10 -1.82 -10.99 10.52
C ASN A 10 -0.37 -11.35 10.92
N GLY A 11 0.47 -10.32 11.04
CA GLY A 11 1.89 -10.45 11.37
C GLY A 11 2.77 -11.00 10.25
N LYS A 12 2.21 -11.28 9.06
CA LYS A 12 2.95 -11.79 7.91
C LYS A 12 3.21 -10.67 6.89
N PRO A 13 4.43 -10.60 6.30
CA PRO A 13 4.72 -9.67 5.21
C PRO A 13 3.73 -9.81 4.06
N PHE A 14 3.02 -8.72 3.75
CA PHE A 14 2.06 -8.65 2.65
C PHE A 14 2.59 -7.74 1.52
N GLY A 15 3.16 -6.59 1.89
CA GLY A 15 3.72 -5.60 0.97
C GLY A 15 5.01 -4.97 1.48
N ARG A 16 5.94 -4.74 0.56
CA ARG A 16 7.27 -4.12 0.73
C ARG A 16 7.58 -3.19 -0.45
N ALA A 17 6.54 -2.66 -1.09
CA ALA A 17 6.68 -1.76 -2.24
C ALA A 17 7.39 -0.47 -1.81
N ASN A 18 8.35 -0.02 -2.61
CA ASN A 18 9.09 1.21 -2.41
C ASN A 18 8.27 2.40 -2.91
N ALA A 19 8.06 3.39 -2.03
CA ALA A 19 7.27 4.59 -2.32
C ALA A 19 7.91 5.52 -3.37
N GLY A 20 9.20 5.34 -3.67
CA GLY A 20 9.91 6.11 -4.69
C GLY A 20 9.99 5.41 -6.05
N ILE A 21 9.40 4.23 -6.20
CA ILE A 21 9.39 3.45 -7.45
C ILE A 21 7.96 3.41 -7.97
N ASP A 22 7.79 3.55 -9.29
CA ASP A 22 6.49 3.48 -10.00
C ASP A 22 5.40 4.46 -9.52
N MET A 23 5.79 5.52 -8.79
CA MET A 23 4.92 6.67 -8.52
C MET A 23 4.91 7.59 -9.74
N THR A 24 3.94 7.41 -10.65
CA THR A 24 3.86 8.14 -11.93
C THR A 24 3.80 9.67 -11.76
N PHE A 25 3.15 10.16 -10.70
CA PHE A 25 3.03 11.58 -10.38
C PHE A 25 3.53 11.80 -8.96
N ASP A 26 4.49 12.69 -8.79
CA ASP A 26 4.97 13.08 -7.47
C ASP A 26 3.96 13.98 -6.72
N PHE A 27 4.20 14.23 -5.43
CA PHE A 27 3.31 15.07 -4.62
C PHE A 27 3.12 16.49 -5.19
N PRO A 28 4.16 17.19 -5.68
CA PRO A 28 3.98 18.46 -6.39
C PRO A 28 2.98 18.37 -7.55
N ALA A 29 3.09 17.37 -8.43
CA ALA A 29 2.16 17.18 -9.53
C ALA A 29 0.72 16.91 -9.05
N LEU A 30 0.56 16.10 -7.99
CA LEU A 30 -0.75 15.84 -7.37
C LEU A 30 -1.37 17.12 -6.77
N ILE A 31 -0.57 17.94 -6.08
CA ILE A 31 -1.01 19.22 -5.50
C ILE A 31 -1.43 20.19 -6.60
N VAL A 32 -0.62 20.34 -7.66
CA VAL A 32 -0.96 21.18 -8.83
C VAL A 32 -2.29 20.75 -9.44
N HIS A 33 -2.49 19.45 -9.61
CA HIS A 33 -3.74 18.92 -10.15
C HIS A 33 -4.93 19.21 -9.23
N ALA A 34 -4.79 18.96 -7.93
CA ALA A 34 -5.85 19.20 -6.94
C ALA A 34 -6.23 20.68 -6.83
N ALA A 35 -5.26 21.58 -6.95
CA ALA A 35 -5.45 23.03 -6.87
C ALA A 35 -5.94 23.67 -8.18
N ARG A 36 -6.02 22.91 -9.28
CA ARG A 36 -6.30 23.45 -10.62
C ARG A 36 -7.60 24.26 -10.70
N THR A 37 -8.62 23.85 -9.96
CA THR A 37 -9.97 24.46 -10.03
C THR A 37 -10.53 24.83 -8.66
N ARG A 38 -9.74 24.71 -7.60
CA ARG A 38 -10.16 25.03 -6.23
C ARG A 38 -8.94 25.39 -5.36
N PRO A 39 -9.08 26.27 -4.36
CA PRO A 39 -8.02 26.49 -3.38
C PRO A 39 -7.86 25.27 -2.46
N LEU A 40 -6.64 25.07 -1.94
CA LEU A 40 -6.35 24.09 -0.88
C LEU A 40 -6.01 24.86 0.40
N ALA A 41 -6.79 24.67 1.46
CA ALA A 41 -6.56 25.33 2.74
C ALA A 41 -5.46 24.65 3.56
N ALA A 42 -4.90 25.36 4.54
CA ALA A 42 -3.96 24.79 5.51
C ALA A 42 -4.62 23.59 6.23
N GLY A 43 -3.89 22.48 6.31
CA GLY A 43 -4.40 21.22 6.86
C GLY A 43 -4.99 20.26 5.82
N THR A 44 -5.06 20.62 4.53
CA THR A 44 -5.42 19.69 3.46
C THR A 44 -4.45 18.50 3.42
N ILE A 45 -4.98 17.27 3.39
CA ILE A 45 -4.20 16.04 3.23
C ILE A 45 -4.30 15.57 1.77
N ILE A 46 -3.16 15.38 1.13
CA ILE A 46 -3.05 14.77 -0.21
C ILE A 46 -2.39 13.41 -0.04
N GLY A 47 -3.12 12.35 -0.43
CA GLY A 47 -2.59 10.99 -0.45
C GLY A 47 -1.92 10.66 -1.79
N SER A 48 -0.88 9.83 -1.78
CA SER A 48 -0.25 9.29 -2.98
C SER A 48 -1.13 8.29 -3.74
N GLY A 49 -2.13 7.72 -3.05
CA GLY A 49 -2.73 6.44 -3.44
C GLY A 49 -1.89 5.25 -2.97
N THR A 50 -2.36 4.05 -3.28
CA THR A 50 -1.68 2.79 -2.94
C THR A 50 -0.28 2.74 -3.54
N VAL A 51 0.73 2.43 -2.72
CA VAL A 51 2.10 2.20 -3.22
C VAL A 51 2.19 0.82 -3.86
N SER A 52 2.53 0.76 -5.15
CA SER A 52 2.69 -0.46 -5.92
C SER A 52 3.96 -0.38 -6.78
N ASN A 53 4.63 -1.51 -6.98
CA ASN A 53 5.78 -1.62 -7.87
C ASN A 53 5.57 -2.76 -8.86
N LYS A 54 5.94 -2.51 -10.11
CA LYS A 54 5.95 -3.52 -11.18
C LYS A 54 7.13 -4.46 -11.01
N LEU A 55 7.03 -5.66 -11.58
CA LEU A 55 8.14 -6.58 -11.71
C LEU A 55 8.32 -6.95 -13.19
N ASP A 56 9.51 -6.68 -13.74
CA ASP A 56 9.84 -6.94 -15.15
C ASP A 56 8.83 -6.33 -16.14
N GLY A 57 8.29 -5.15 -15.82
CA GLY A 57 7.27 -4.46 -16.61
C GLY A 57 5.85 -5.01 -16.46
N GLY A 58 5.68 -6.15 -15.78
CA GLY A 58 4.41 -6.79 -15.47
C GLY A 58 3.92 -6.50 -14.04
N PRO A 59 2.82 -7.17 -13.61
CA PRO A 59 2.37 -7.09 -12.23
C PRO A 59 3.45 -7.59 -11.27
N GLY A 60 3.41 -7.10 -10.03
CA GLY A 60 4.30 -7.56 -8.96
C GLY A 60 4.14 -9.05 -8.64
N LYS A 61 4.88 -9.52 -7.64
CA LYS A 61 4.73 -10.87 -7.08
C LYS A 61 4.51 -10.77 -5.56
N PRO A 62 3.78 -11.71 -4.95
CA PRO A 62 3.69 -11.81 -3.49
C PRO A 62 5.08 -11.86 -2.84
N VAL A 63 5.19 -11.39 -1.60
CA VAL A 63 6.46 -11.47 -0.83
C VAL A 63 6.92 -12.92 -0.69
N SER A 64 5.99 -13.85 -0.47
CA SER A 64 6.26 -15.29 -0.38
C SER A 64 6.81 -15.90 -1.68
N ALA A 65 6.65 -15.23 -2.81
CA ALA A 65 7.17 -15.63 -4.11
C ALA A 65 8.39 -14.78 -4.55
N GLY A 66 9.04 -14.09 -3.61
CA GLY A 66 10.25 -13.29 -3.86
C GLY A 66 10.01 -11.91 -4.46
N GLY A 67 8.76 -11.45 -4.54
CA GLY A 67 8.43 -10.10 -5.01
C GLY A 67 8.36 -9.05 -3.90
N ALA A 68 8.10 -7.80 -4.30
CA ALA A 68 7.85 -6.71 -3.36
C ALA A 68 6.48 -6.83 -2.65
N GLY A 69 5.63 -7.80 -3.00
CA GLY A 69 4.29 -7.93 -2.46
C GLY A 69 3.33 -6.85 -2.98
N TYR A 70 2.23 -6.69 -2.26
CA TYR A 70 1.16 -5.75 -2.61
C TYR A 70 0.79 -4.91 -1.40
N SER A 71 0.43 -3.64 -1.62
CA SER A 71 -0.10 -2.80 -0.54
C SER A 71 -1.63 -2.83 -0.49
N CYS A 72 -2.27 -3.58 -1.40
CA CYS A 72 -3.72 -3.66 -1.51
C CYS A 72 -4.19 -5.10 -1.83
N ILE A 73 -5.15 -5.60 -1.07
CA ILE A 73 -5.75 -6.93 -1.31
C ILE A 73 -6.52 -6.94 -2.64
N ALA A 74 -7.18 -5.84 -3.00
CA ALA A 74 -7.91 -5.77 -4.26
C ALA A 74 -6.97 -5.88 -5.48
N GLU A 75 -5.77 -5.32 -5.40
CA GLU A 75 -4.73 -5.44 -6.43
C GLU A 75 -4.29 -6.90 -6.59
N LEU A 76 -3.94 -7.57 -5.48
CA LEU A 76 -3.57 -8.98 -5.50
C LEU A 76 -4.70 -9.85 -6.09
N ARG A 77 -5.94 -9.64 -5.65
CA ARG A 77 -7.11 -10.37 -6.17
C ARG A 77 -7.31 -10.17 -7.66
N MET A 78 -7.13 -8.95 -8.17
CA MET A 78 -7.19 -8.68 -9.61
C MET A 78 -6.12 -9.49 -10.36
N ILE A 79 -4.89 -9.50 -9.86
CA ILE A 79 -3.79 -10.27 -10.47
C ILE A 79 -4.07 -11.77 -10.43
N GLU A 80 -4.58 -12.30 -9.32
CA GLU A 80 -5.01 -13.70 -9.22
C GLU A 80 -6.06 -14.06 -10.26
N THR A 81 -7.07 -13.18 -10.46
CA THR A 81 -8.08 -13.38 -11.51
C THR A 81 -7.47 -13.35 -12.91
N ILE A 82 -6.55 -12.43 -13.21
CA ILE A 82 -5.88 -12.36 -14.51
C ILE A 82 -5.04 -13.62 -14.77
N VAL A 83 -4.30 -14.10 -13.77
CA VAL A 83 -3.35 -15.20 -13.92
C VAL A 83 -4.03 -16.58 -13.85
N SER A 84 -5.03 -16.74 -12.99
CA SER A 84 -5.61 -18.04 -12.64
C SER A 84 -7.12 -18.14 -12.85
N GLY A 85 -7.77 -17.09 -13.34
CA GLY A 85 -9.21 -17.06 -13.64
C GLY A 85 -10.10 -16.75 -12.44
N GLU A 86 -9.59 -16.82 -11.20
CA GLU A 86 -10.34 -16.56 -9.97
C GLU A 86 -9.49 -15.83 -8.92
N SER A 87 -10.15 -15.15 -7.99
CA SER A 87 -9.49 -14.49 -6.86
C SER A 87 -9.52 -15.40 -5.63
N LYS A 88 -8.35 -15.78 -5.14
CA LYS A 88 -8.17 -16.76 -4.06
C LYS A 88 -7.97 -16.09 -2.71
N THR A 89 -7.29 -14.95 -2.67
CA THR A 89 -7.03 -14.21 -1.44
C THR A 89 -8.31 -13.53 -0.97
N PRO A 90 -8.86 -13.84 0.22
CA PRO A 90 -10.05 -13.16 0.72
C PRO A 90 -9.76 -11.69 1.09
N PHE A 91 -10.81 -10.85 1.12
CA PHE A 91 -10.74 -9.58 1.84
C PHE A 91 -10.60 -9.81 3.35
N LEU A 92 -10.28 -8.73 4.07
CA LEU A 92 -10.18 -8.74 5.52
C LEU A 92 -11.47 -9.24 6.18
N ARG A 93 -11.31 -10.00 7.26
CA ARG A 93 -12.36 -10.55 8.11
C ARG A 93 -12.19 -10.03 9.53
N PHE A 94 -13.25 -10.13 10.33
CA PHE A 94 -13.15 -9.82 11.75
C PHE A 94 -12.07 -10.68 12.42
N GLY A 95 -11.23 -10.03 13.23
CA GLY A 95 -10.05 -10.65 13.82
C GLY A 95 -8.75 -10.39 13.07
N ASP A 96 -8.80 -10.04 11.77
CA ASP A 96 -7.59 -9.72 11.01
C ASP A 96 -6.94 -8.45 11.53
N THR A 97 -5.60 -8.42 11.51
CA THR A 97 -4.79 -7.27 11.91
C THR A 97 -3.94 -6.79 10.75
N VAL A 98 -3.98 -5.50 10.47
CA VAL A 98 -3.15 -4.83 9.46
C VAL A 98 -2.15 -3.93 10.17
N ARG A 99 -0.87 -4.05 9.82
CA ARG A 99 0.20 -3.16 10.29
C ARG A 99 0.87 -2.50 9.09
N ILE A 100 1.00 -1.16 9.12
CA ILE A 100 1.68 -0.37 8.09
C ILE A 100 2.72 0.52 8.76
N GLU A 101 3.96 0.42 8.31
CA GLU A 101 5.09 1.17 8.84
C GLU A 101 6.07 1.55 7.72
N MET A 102 6.85 2.61 7.92
CA MET A 102 8.04 2.88 7.10
C MET A 102 9.25 3.05 8.01
N LYS A 103 10.36 2.40 7.65
CA LYS A 103 11.61 2.46 8.41
C LYS A 103 12.69 3.17 7.60
N ASP A 104 13.59 3.86 8.30
CA ASP A 104 14.80 4.41 7.71
C ASP A 104 15.79 3.29 7.35
N LYS A 105 16.93 3.67 6.75
CA LYS A 105 17.97 2.71 6.36
C LYS A 105 18.66 2.02 7.55
N ALA A 106 18.59 2.60 8.74
CA ALA A 106 19.11 2.01 9.97
C ALA A 106 18.07 1.09 10.65
N GLY A 107 16.84 1.04 10.13
CA GLY A 107 15.75 0.22 10.65
C GLY A 107 14.88 0.91 11.70
N HIS A 108 15.06 2.21 11.95
CA HIS A 108 14.23 2.97 12.87
C HIS A 108 12.91 3.37 12.21
N SER A 109 11.82 3.35 12.98
CA SER A 109 10.51 3.80 12.52
C SER A 109 10.52 5.31 12.23
N ILE A 110 10.06 5.71 11.04
CA ILE A 110 10.00 7.14 10.66
C ILE A 110 8.72 7.79 11.18
N PHE A 111 7.59 7.08 11.11
CA PHE A 111 6.26 7.62 11.40
C PHE A 111 5.58 6.94 12.60
N GLY A 112 6.24 5.97 13.25
CA GLY A 112 5.55 4.94 14.01
C GLY A 112 4.82 3.97 13.08
N ALA A 113 3.93 3.15 13.65
CA ALA A 113 3.15 2.20 12.88
C ALA A 113 1.66 2.43 13.05
N ILE A 114 0.94 2.36 11.93
CA ILE A 114 -0.51 2.16 11.93
C ILE A 114 -0.72 0.67 12.17
N GLU A 115 -1.39 0.29 13.26
CA GLU A 115 -1.71 -1.10 13.55
C GLU A 115 -3.15 -1.20 14.02
N GLN A 116 -3.97 -1.90 13.24
CA GLN A 116 -5.41 -1.94 13.45
C GLN A 116 -5.95 -3.35 13.29
N LYS A 117 -6.85 -3.73 14.19
CA LYS A 117 -7.61 -4.98 14.12
C LYS A 117 -9.00 -4.70 13.57
N VAL A 118 -9.45 -5.54 12.65
CA VAL A 118 -10.79 -5.47 12.08
C VAL A 118 -11.78 -6.04 13.08
N GLU A 119 -12.71 -5.21 13.53
CA GLU A 119 -13.72 -5.58 14.52
C GLU A 119 -15.13 -5.31 13.99
N LYS A 120 -16.07 -6.08 14.51
CA LYS A 120 -17.48 -5.89 14.21
C LYS A 120 -17.94 -4.63 14.94
N TYR A 121 -18.47 -3.67 14.20
CA TYR A 121 -19.08 -2.49 14.79
C TYR A 121 -20.40 -2.88 15.47
N GLU A 122 -20.51 -2.59 16.76
CA GLU A 122 -21.73 -2.70 17.55
C GLU A 122 -22.08 -1.31 18.07
N ARG A 123 -23.36 -0.94 17.99
CA ARG A 123 -23.85 0.40 18.31
C ARG A 123 -24.06 0.59 19.81
#